data_AF-A0A7C1ZVS1-F1
#
_entry.id   AF-A0A7C1ZVS1-F1
#
_cell.length_a   1.000
_cell.length_b   1.000
_cell.length_c   1.000
_cell.angle_alpha   90.00
_cell.angle_beta   90.00
_cell.angle_gamma   90.00
#
_symmetry.space_group_name_H-M   'P 1'
#
loop_
_entity.id
_entity.type
_entity.pdbx_description
1 polymer ?
#
loop_
_entity_poly.entity_id
_entity_poly.type
_entity_poly.pdbx_seq_one_letter_code
_entity_poly.pdbx_strand_id
1 'polypeptide(L)'
;MHTIVKKHGIIVLLLISLFAGCKNQPNNTGDDKVTKPSTQEQLSEPVYRPPVSTESYSQSVDLEAKIGQMLIVGFRGLSIKDKAVQNLRKDIQKYHLGGVILFDYDMTRKSWKRNIKSPTQVRTLVEQLQVVSQIPLFIAVDQEGGNIQRLKKKFGFPTTASAQYLGQQNNLALTNKQASKIAKMLAGLGINFNFAPVVDLNLNPNNPVIGGLERSFSAKPDIVTQHALQFIEAHRRYGVLCAIKHFPGHGSSSRDSHLGSVDVTNTWKEMELEPYQRIIDEGMADAVMTAHIFNKRLDSEHPATLSN
;
A
#
# COMPACT_ATOMS: atom_id res chain seq x y z
N MET A 1 8.35 -10.17 -28.50
CA MET A 1 7.34 -9.56 -27.61
C MET A 1 5.89 -10.01 -27.88
N HIS A 2 5.52 -10.41 -29.10
CA HIS A 2 4.13 -10.76 -29.44
C HIS A 2 3.57 -12.06 -28.84
N THR A 3 4.41 -12.94 -28.27
CA THR A 3 4.04 -14.30 -27.84
C THR A 3 3.85 -14.44 -26.31
N ILE A 4 4.32 -13.48 -25.52
CA ILE A 4 4.23 -13.52 -24.04
C ILE A 4 2.84 -13.08 -23.55
N VAL A 5 2.19 -12.16 -24.26
CA VAL A 5 0.91 -11.55 -23.85
C VAL A 5 -0.29 -12.51 -24.00
N LYS A 6 -0.20 -13.54 -24.86
CA LYS A 6 -1.35 -14.41 -25.17
C LYS A 6 -1.50 -15.65 -24.27
N LYS A 7 -0.49 -16.03 -23.48
CA LYS A 7 -0.55 -17.29 -22.68
C LYS A 7 -0.69 -17.12 -21.17
N HIS A 8 -0.36 -15.96 -20.63
CA HIS A 8 -0.53 -15.66 -19.22
C HIS A 8 -1.10 -14.25 -19.12
N GLY A 9 -2.35 -14.13 -18.66
CA GLY A 9 -3.00 -12.84 -18.44
C GLY A 9 -2.27 -12.04 -17.37
N ILE A 10 -1.17 -11.40 -17.77
CA ILE A 10 -0.49 -10.36 -17.00
C ILE A 10 -1.38 -9.13 -17.11
N ILE A 11 -2.29 -9.02 -16.15
CA ILE A 11 -3.05 -7.80 -15.91
C ILE A 11 -2.10 -6.89 -15.13
N VAL A 12 -1.67 -5.80 -15.74
CA VAL A 12 -1.15 -4.63 -15.01
C VAL A 12 -2.27 -4.21 -14.06
N LEU A 13 -2.07 -4.46 -12.77
CA LEU A 13 -3.17 -4.44 -11.81
C LEU A 13 -3.47 -2.99 -11.40
N LEU A 14 -4.50 -2.43 -12.05
CA LEU A 14 -5.27 -1.32 -11.50
C LEU A 14 -5.75 -1.70 -10.09
N LEU A 15 -5.43 -0.84 -9.12
CA LEU A 15 -5.76 -1.00 -7.71
C LEU A 15 -7.24 -0.69 -7.43
N ILE A 16 -8.18 -1.39 -8.07
CA ILE A 16 -9.62 -1.21 -7.85
C ILE A 16 -9.94 -1.53 -6.37
N SER A 17 -10.67 -0.64 -5.69
CA SER A 17 -11.22 -0.84 -4.33
C SER A 17 -12.64 -0.25 -4.28
N LEU A 18 -13.69 -1.07 -4.07
CA LEU A 18 -15.07 -0.56 -3.88
C LEU A 18 -15.95 -1.50 -3.02
N PHE A 19 -17.01 -0.91 -2.48
CA PHE A 19 -17.60 -1.07 -1.13
C PHE A 19 -18.61 -2.20 -0.90
N ALA A 20 -18.78 -2.54 0.38
CA ALA A 20 -20.05 -3.03 0.95
C ALA A 20 -20.38 -2.19 2.20
N GLY A 21 -21.47 -1.43 2.15
CA GLY A 21 -22.01 -0.69 3.29
C GLY A 21 -23.04 -1.51 4.06
N CYS A 22 -23.02 -1.45 5.39
CA CYS A 22 -24.11 -1.95 6.23
C CYS A 22 -24.49 -0.91 7.29
N LYS A 23 -25.80 -0.68 7.41
CA LYS A 23 -26.46 0.18 8.40
C LYS A 23 -26.36 -0.44 9.81
N ASN A 24 -26.21 0.41 10.82
CA ASN A 24 -26.29 0.05 12.24
C ASN A 24 -27.73 0.22 12.78
N GLN A 25 -28.14 -0.67 13.66
CA GLN A 25 -29.09 -0.43 14.75
C GLN A 25 -28.66 -1.20 16.02
N PRO A 26 -29.09 -0.76 17.22
CA PRO A 26 -28.27 -0.79 18.42
C PRO A 26 -28.56 -1.91 19.42
N ASN A 27 -27.51 -2.18 20.21
CA ASN A 27 -27.39 -2.67 21.60
C ASN A 27 -28.35 -3.73 22.15
N ASN A 28 -27.76 -4.80 22.71
CA ASN A 28 -28.17 -5.27 24.03
C ASN A 28 -27.00 -5.85 24.84
N THR A 29 -27.13 -5.67 26.15
CA THR A 29 -26.19 -5.87 27.25
C THR A 29 -25.87 -7.33 27.58
N GLY A 30 -24.68 -7.59 28.11
CA GLY A 30 -24.32 -8.87 28.72
C GLY A 30 -22.95 -8.82 29.37
N ASP A 31 -22.96 -8.64 30.69
CA ASP A 31 -21.84 -8.75 31.63
C ASP A 31 -21.21 -10.15 31.55
N ASP A 32 -19.88 -10.27 31.52
CA ASP A 32 -19.19 -11.45 32.10
C ASP A 32 -17.67 -11.29 32.21
N LYS A 33 -17.25 -11.17 33.49
CA LYS A 33 -16.11 -11.80 34.17
C LYS A 33 -14.80 -11.98 33.40
N VAL A 34 -13.86 -11.12 33.79
CA VAL A 34 -12.42 -11.19 33.53
C VAL A 34 -11.81 -12.46 34.16
N THR A 35 -11.22 -13.31 33.32
CA THR A 35 -10.22 -14.31 33.72
C THR A 35 -8.94 -14.10 32.89
N LYS A 36 -7.79 -14.05 33.57
CA LYS A 36 -6.45 -13.91 33.00
C LYS A 36 -5.97 -15.22 32.35
N PRO A 37 -5.24 -15.13 31.23
CA PRO A 37 -4.09 -16.00 30.96
C PRO A 37 -2.84 -15.12 30.72
N SER A 38 -1.83 -15.14 31.59
CA SER A 38 -0.64 -16.02 31.59
C SER A 38 0.18 -16.04 30.29
N THR A 39 1.43 -15.59 30.47
CA THR A 39 2.63 -15.83 29.66
C THR A 39 2.73 -15.08 28.33
N GLN A 40 3.41 -13.93 28.40
CA GLN A 40 3.91 -13.20 27.23
C GLN A 40 5.05 -13.98 26.59
N GLU A 41 4.81 -14.55 25.41
CA GLU A 41 5.90 -14.94 24.50
C GLU A 41 6.52 -13.67 23.94
N GLN A 42 7.74 -13.39 24.39
CA GLN A 42 8.56 -12.28 23.95
C GLN A 42 9.08 -12.57 22.54
N LEU A 43 8.36 -12.07 21.53
CA LEU A 43 8.78 -12.11 20.13
C LEU A 43 10.10 -11.32 20.01
N SER A 44 11.16 -12.01 19.55
CA SER A 44 12.46 -11.39 19.29
C SER A 44 12.36 -10.31 18.21
N GLU A 45 13.19 -9.27 18.35
CA GLU A 45 13.24 -8.16 17.39
C GLU A 45 13.66 -8.63 15.99
N PRO A 46 13.10 -8.03 14.93
CA PRO A 46 13.54 -8.33 13.57
C PRO A 46 15.00 -7.89 13.39
N VAL A 47 15.86 -8.84 13.02
CA VAL A 47 17.25 -8.56 12.66
C VAL A 47 17.25 -7.81 11.33
N TYR A 48 17.49 -6.50 11.38
CA TYR A 48 17.83 -5.71 10.20
C TYR A 48 19.12 -6.27 9.58
N ARG A 49 19.04 -6.74 8.34
CA ARG A 49 20.23 -7.08 7.55
C ARG A 49 20.49 -5.90 6.61
N PRO A 50 21.63 -5.21 6.72
CA PRO A 50 21.98 -4.18 5.77
C PRO A 50 22.04 -4.77 4.36
N PRO A 51 21.74 -3.98 3.31
CA PRO A 51 21.96 -4.42 1.94
C PRO A 51 23.43 -4.82 1.77
N VAL A 52 23.65 -5.96 1.09
CA VAL A 52 24.97 -6.45 0.73
C VAL A 52 25.71 -5.36 -0.04
N SER A 53 26.96 -5.10 0.33
CA SER A 53 27.86 -4.13 -0.31
C SER A 53 27.84 -4.29 -1.83
N THR A 54 27.66 -3.19 -2.54
CA THR A 54 27.58 -3.11 -4.01
C THR A 54 28.91 -3.37 -4.73
N GLU A 55 29.97 -3.72 -4.00
CA GLU A 55 31.28 -4.03 -4.56
C GLU A 55 31.36 -5.50 -4.98
N SER A 56 31.02 -5.74 -6.26
CA SER A 56 31.46 -6.85 -7.14
C SER A 56 30.36 -7.44 -8.06
N TYR A 57 29.47 -6.63 -8.64
CA TYR A 57 28.64 -7.10 -9.76
C TYR A 57 29.38 -7.01 -11.11
N SER A 58 30.36 -7.90 -11.32
CA SER A 58 31.14 -8.04 -12.57
C SER A 58 30.54 -9.04 -13.57
N GLN A 59 29.23 -9.26 -13.54
CA GLN A 59 28.51 -10.02 -14.56
C GLN A 59 27.35 -9.14 -15.03
N SER A 60 27.17 -8.96 -16.34
CA SER A 60 26.02 -8.25 -16.89
C SER A 60 24.75 -8.95 -16.40
N VAL A 61 24.05 -8.37 -15.42
CA VAL A 61 22.76 -8.87 -14.96
C VAL A 61 21.85 -8.98 -16.18
N ASP A 62 21.29 -10.18 -16.39
CA ASP A 62 20.43 -10.48 -17.53
C ASP A 62 19.27 -9.46 -17.62
N LEU A 63 18.94 -9.04 -18.84
CA LEU A 63 17.87 -8.07 -19.06
C LEU A 63 16.53 -8.59 -18.54
N GLU A 64 16.26 -9.89 -18.65
CA GLU A 64 15.05 -10.49 -18.12
C GLU A 64 14.97 -10.34 -16.59
N ALA A 65 16.08 -10.56 -15.88
CA ALA A 65 16.17 -10.34 -14.45
C ALA A 65 15.97 -8.87 -14.06
N LYS A 66 16.55 -7.92 -14.83
CA LYS A 66 16.33 -6.48 -14.62
C LYS A 66 14.86 -6.10 -14.78
N ILE A 67 14.20 -6.60 -15.83
CA ILE A 67 12.77 -6.38 -16.06
C ILE A 67 11.95 -6.99 -14.92
N GLY A 68 12.29 -8.21 -14.47
CA GLY A 68 11.64 -8.84 -13.33
C GLY A 68 11.68 -7.99 -12.06
N GLN A 69 12.83 -7.36 -11.79
CA GLN A 69 13.00 -6.45 -10.65
C GLN A 69 12.14 -5.18 -10.75
N MET A 70 11.63 -4.82 -11.93
CA MET A 70 10.68 -3.71 -12.11
C MET A 70 9.22 -4.09 -11.86
N LEU A 71 8.92 -5.37 -11.54
CA LEU A 71 7.57 -5.87 -11.40
C LEU A 71 7.19 -6.18 -9.94
N ILE A 72 6.10 -5.57 -9.48
CA ILE A 72 5.38 -5.96 -8.27
C ILE A 72 4.03 -6.56 -8.67
N VAL A 73 3.80 -7.84 -8.35
CA VAL A 73 2.63 -8.58 -8.85
C VAL A 73 1.64 -8.95 -7.75
N GLY A 74 0.34 -8.83 -8.04
CA GLY A 74 -0.71 -9.38 -7.19
C GLY A 74 -0.90 -10.87 -7.44
N PHE A 75 -1.26 -11.62 -6.40
CA PHE A 75 -1.50 -13.06 -6.52
C PHE A 75 -2.70 -13.53 -5.69
N ARG A 76 -2.98 -14.83 -5.74
CA ARG A 76 -4.08 -15.49 -5.03
C ARG A 76 -3.55 -16.68 -4.22
N GLY A 77 -4.12 -16.89 -3.05
CA GLY A 77 -3.77 -18.00 -2.17
C GLY A 77 -3.31 -17.52 -0.79
N LEU A 78 -3.53 -18.36 0.20
CA LEU A 78 -3.24 -18.15 1.61
C LEU A 78 -2.00 -18.92 2.07
N SER A 79 -1.54 -19.90 1.29
CA SER A 79 -0.39 -20.73 1.67
C SER A 79 0.44 -21.17 0.47
N ILE A 80 1.68 -21.56 0.73
CA ILE A 80 2.61 -22.10 -0.28
C ILE A 80 2.11 -23.39 -0.96
N LYS A 81 1.11 -24.06 -0.37
CA LYS A 81 0.47 -25.26 -0.91
C LYS A 81 -0.56 -24.95 -2.00
N ASP A 82 -1.05 -23.71 -2.05
CA ASP A 82 -2.04 -23.32 -3.05
C ASP A 82 -1.39 -23.29 -4.44
N LYS A 83 -2.02 -23.91 -5.43
CA LYS A 83 -1.51 -24.01 -6.81
C LYS A 83 -1.09 -22.66 -7.41
N ALA A 84 -1.86 -21.61 -7.13
CA ALA A 84 -1.56 -20.25 -7.60
C ALA A 84 -0.26 -19.70 -6.97
N VAL A 85 -0.02 -19.98 -5.69
CA VAL A 85 1.22 -19.59 -5.00
C VAL A 85 2.40 -20.44 -5.50
N GLN A 86 2.18 -21.73 -5.78
CA GLN A 86 3.23 -22.57 -6.39
C GLN A 86 3.68 -22.06 -7.77
N ASN A 87 2.74 -21.56 -8.59
CA ASN A 87 3.08 -20.92 -9.86
C ASN A 87 3.86 -19.62 -9.63
N LEU A 88 3.39 -18.77 -8.72
CA LEU A 88 4.11 -17.54 -8.35
C LEU A 88 5.56 -17.81 -7.92
N ARG A 89 5.82 -18.87 -7.13
CA ARG A 89 7.19 -19.23 -6.73
C ARG A 89 8.08 -19.52 -7.93
N LYS A 90 7.54 -20.23 -8.94
CA LYS A 90 8.28 -20.49 -10.18
C LYS A 90 8.58 -19.19 -10.91
N ASP A 91 7.63 -18.26 -10.94
CA ASP A 91 7.82 -16.95 -11.55
C ASP A 91 8.85 -16.10 -10.79
N ILE A 92 8.83 -16.12 -9.44
CA ILE A 92 9.84 -15.46 -8.59
C ILE A 92 11.24 -16.00 -8.91
N GLN A 93 11.39 -17.32 -8.97
CA GLN A 93 12.70 -17.96 -9.18
C GLN A 93 13.20 -17.80 -10.61
N LYS A 94 12.30 -17.87 -11.60
CA LYS A 94 12.66 -17.82 -13.02
C LYS A 94 12.90 -16.40 -13.50
N TYR A 95 12.00 -15.48 -13.14
CA TYR A 95 12.03 -14.10 -13.66
C TYR A 95 12.64 -13.11 -12.67
N HIS A 96 13.04 -13.54 -11.48
CA HIS A 96 13.58 -12.66 -10.44
C HIS A 96 12.64 -11.48 -10.18
N LEU A 97 11.38 -11.76 -9.83
CA LEU A 97 10.39 -10.71 -9.56
C LEU A 97 10.89 -9.77 -8.44
N GLY A 98 10.67 -8.47 -8.62
CA GLY A 98 11.05 -7.45 -7.64
C GLY A 98 10.15 -7.44 -6.41
N GLY A 99 8.87 -7.81 -6.56
CA GLY A 99 7.98 -7.89 -5.42
C GLY A 99 6.61 -8.49 -5.68
N VAL A 100 5.82 -8.53 -4.60
CA VAL A 100 4.43 -8.96 -4.59
C VAL A 100 3.59 -8.01 -3.74
N ILE A 101 2.30 -7.88 -4.06
CA ILE A 101 1.35 -7.10 -3.27
C ILE A 101 0.25 -7.98 -2.68
N LEU A 102 0.00 -7.81 -1.39
CA LEU A 102 -1.00 -8.57 -0.62
C LEU A 102 -2.35 -7.86 -0.58
N PHE A 103 -3.42 -8.64 -0.71
CA PHE A 103 -4.79 -8.16 -0.65
C PHE A 103 -5.67 -9.05 0.24
N ASP A 104 -6.70 -8.46 0.83
CA ASP A 104 -7.75 -9.16 1.58
C ASP A 104 -8.99 -9.48 0.73
N TYR A 105 -9.17 -8.79 -0.40
CA TYR A 105 -10.31 -8.96 -1.29
C TYR A 105 -9.89 -9.18 -2.75
N ASP A 106 -10.50 -10.18 -3.39
CA ASP A 106 -10.40 -10.46 -4.81
C ASP A 106 -11.58 -9.82 -5.54
N MET A 107 -11.29 -8.78 -6.29
CA MET A 107 -12.29 -8.04 -7.04
C MET A 107 -12.87 -8.81 -8.23
N THR A 108 -12.03 -9.57 -8.93
CA THR A 108 -12.48 -10.36 -10.08
C THR A 108 -13.42 -11.46 -9.63
N ARG A 109 -13.14 -12.08 -8.48
CA ARG A 109 -13.95 -13.19 -7.94
C ARG A 109 -15.00 -12.75 -6.91
N LYS A 110 -15.05 -11.46 -6.59
CA LYS A 110 -15.88 -10.88 -5.53
C LYS A 110 -15.79 -11.65 -4.21
N SER A 111 -14.56 -12.01 -3.79
CA SER A 111 -14.32 -12.92 -2.65
C SER A 111 -13.30 -12.36 -1.66
N TRP A 112 -13.56 -12.52 -0.37
CA TRP A 112 -12.60 -12.21 0.71
C TRP A 112 -11.48 -13.25 0.88
N LYS A 113 -11.47 -14.31 0.06
CA LYS A 113 -10.41 -15.33 0.09
C LYS A 113 -9.29 -14.95 -0.89
N ARG A 114 -8.40 -14.06 -0.45
CA ARG A 114 -7.20 -13.66 -1.20
C ARG A 114 -5.91 -14.05 -0.48
N ASN A 115 -5.18 -13.12 0.13
CA ASN A 115 -3.88 -13.40 0.76
C ASN A 115 -3.89 -13.33 2.30
N ILE A 116 -4.93 -12.72 2.88
CA ILE A 116 -4.98 -12.36 4.31
C ILE A 116 -6.11 -13.12 5.02
N LYS A 117 -5.75 -13.93 6.02
CA LYS A 117 -6.68 -14.65 6.90
C LYS A 117 -6.42 -14.38 8.38
N SER A 118 -5.17 -14.36 8.82
CA SER A 118 -4.77 -14.08 10.20
C SER A 118 -3.30 -13.62 10.28
N PRO A 119 -2.84 -13.00 11.40
CA PRO A 119 -1.45 -12.59 11.56
C PRO A 119 -0.45 -13.74 11.33
N THR A 120 -0.66 -14.88 11.99
CA THR A 120 0.21 -16.07 11.85
C THR A 120 0.25 -16.56 10.40
N GLN A 121 -0.91 -16.64 9.73
CA GLN A 121 -0.97 -17.10 8.35
C GLN A 121 -0.22 -16.16 7.40
N VAL A 122 -0.40 -14.85 7.54
CA VAL A 122 0.27 -13.85 6.68
C VAL A 122 1.78 -13.93 6.88
N ARG A 123 2.25 -13.95 8.14
CA ARG A 123 3.67 -14.06 8.45
C ARG A 123 4.29 -15.31 7.83
N THR A 124 3.68 -16.49 8.00
CA THR A 124 4.18 -17.73 7.40
C THR A 124 4.22 -17.66 5.88
N LEU A 125 3.19 -17.10 5.23
CA LEU A 125 3.17 -16.94 3.78
C LEU A 125 4.31 -16.04 3.30
N VAL A 126 4.52 -14.90 3.97
CA VAL A 126 5.56 -13.92 3.63
C VAL A 126 6.96 -14.52 3.81
N GLU A 127 7.23 -15.16 4.95
CA GLU A 127 8.50 -15.84 5.22
C GLU A 127 8.80 -16.89 4.13
N GLN A 128 7.81 -17.69 3.74
CA GLN A 128 7.98 -18.72 2.70
C GLN A 128 8.19 -18.13 1.30
N LEU A 129 7.62 -16.97 0.98
CA LEU A 129 7.87 -16.27 -0.27
C LEU A 129 9.28 -15.66 -0.31
N GLN A 130 9.75 -15.12 0.81
CA GLN A 130 11.12 -14.59 0.88
C GLN A 130 12.18 -15.69 0.71
N VAL A 131 11.97 -16.87 1.30
CA VAL A 131 12.91 -18.02 1.19
C VAL A 131 13.17 -18.46 -0.25
N VAL A 132 12.19 -18.30 -1.16
CA VAL A 132 12.36 -18.72 -2.56
C VAL A 132 12.97 -17.65 -3.46
N SER A 133 13.13 -16.42 -2.96
CA SER A 133 13.66 -15.31 -3.73
C SER A 133 15.17 -15.17 -3.53
N GLN A 134 15.92 -15.04 -4.63
CA GLN A 134 17.37 -14.81 -4.56
C GLN A 134 17.70 -13.36 -4.16
N ILE A 135 16.94 -12.41 -4.70
CA ILE A 135 16.95 -11.00 -4.31
C ILE A 135 15.73 -10.80 -3.40
N PRO A 136 15.87 -10.23 -2.19
CA PRO A 136 14.74 -10.03 -1.29
C PRO A 136 13.58 -9.31 -1.97
N LEU A 137 12.37 -9.85 -1.84
CA LEU A 137 11.17 -9.26 -2.44
C LEU A 137 10.76 -7.99 -1.69
N PHE A 138 10.24 -7.02 -2.44
CA PHE A 138 9.26 -6.09 -1.89
C PHE A 138 7.96 -6.85 -1.61
N ILE A 139 7.59 -6.93 -0.34
CA ILE A 139 6.32 -7.45 0.14
C ILE A 139 5.46 -6.23 0.45
N ALA A 140 4.54 -5.93 -0.46
CA ALA A 140 3.77 -4.70 -0.46
C ALA A 140 2.33 -4.88 0.04
N VAL A 141 1.75 -3.81 0.58
CA VAL A 141 0.33 -3.73 0.97
C VAL A 141 -0.18 -2.28 0.90
N ASP A 142 -1.49 -2.08 0.74
CA ASP A 142 -2.14 -0.80 1.06
C ASP A 142 -2.66 -0.81 2.50
N GLN A 143 -1.85 -0.34 3.44
CA GLN A 143 -2.26 -0.19 4.84
C GLN A 143 -2.19 1.30 5.22
N GLU A 144 -3.12 2.09 4.67
CA GLU A 144 -3.21 3.54 4.92
C GLU A 144 -3.75 3.82 6.33
N GLY A 145 -4.74 3.04 6.73
CA GLY A 145 -5.53 3.26 7.95
C GLY A 145 -6.99 3.56 7.63
N GLY A 146 -7.84 3.65 8.66
CA GLY A 146 -9.25 3.99 8.49
C GLY A 146 -9.97 3.04 7.54
N ASN A 147 -10.57 3.57 6.48
CA ASN A 147 -11.36 2.78 5.53
C ASN A 147 -10.50 1.98 4.54
N ILE A 148 -9.26 2.41 4.26
CA ILE A 148 -8.35 1.75 3.32
C ILE A 148 -7.26 1.02 4.10
N GLN A 149 -7.57 -0.23 4.39
CA GLN A 149 -6.65 -1.18 5.00
C GLN A 149 -6.96 -2.58 4.48
N ARG A 150 -5.95 -3.45 4.43
CA ARG A 150 -6.13 -4.88 4.12
C ARG A 150 -6.08 -5.73 5.39
N LEU A 151 -5.23 -5.32 6.35
CA LEU A 151 -5.07 -5.98 7.64
C LEU A 151 -6.11 -5.45 8.62
N LYS A 152 -7.30 -6.08 8.63
CA LYS A 152 -8.49 -5.64 9.36
C LYS A 152 -8.71 -6.37 10.69
N LYS A 153 -9.44 -5.74 11.62
CA LYS A 153 -9.89 -6.35 12.90
C LYS A 153 -10.59 -7.70 12.74
N LYS A 154 -11.41 -7.86 11.70
CA LYS A 154 -12.08 -9.14 11.41
C LYS A 154 -11.13 -10.32 11.13
N PHE A 155 -9.86 -10.04 10.83
CA PHE A 155 -8.81 -11.03 10.64
C PHE A 155 -7.84 -11.09 11.83
N GLY A 156 -8.12 -10.40 12.94
CA GLY A 156 -7.27 -10.39 14.14
C GLY A 156 -6.20 -9.29 14.18
N PHE A 157 -6.25 -8.31 13.27
CA PHE A 157 -5.32 -7.16 13.28
C PHE A 157 -5.87 -5.98 14.12
N PRO A 158 -5.02 -5.09 14.64
CA PRO A 158 -5.50 -3.92 15.36
C PRO A 158 -6.25 -2.92 14.46
N THR A 159 -7.13 -2.12 15.06
CA THR A 159 -7.75 -0.98 14.38
C THR A 159 -6.77 0.17 14.19
N THR A 160 -7.03 0.99 13.18
CA THR A 160 -6.23 2.14 12.75
C THR A 160 -7.15 3.34 12.53
N ALA A 161 -6.60 4.56 12.65
CA ALA A 161 -7.34 5.79 12.38
C ALA A 161 -7.31 6.16 10.89
N SER A 162 -8.32 6.90 10.42
CA SER A 162 -8.30 7.50 9.08
C SER A 162 -7.36 8.71 9.02
N ALA A 163 -6.84 9.02 7.83
CA ALA A 163 -5.99 10.20 7.63
C ALA A 163 -6.76 11.48 7.93
N GLN A 164 -8.03 11.56 7.52
CA GLN A 164 -8.89 12.72 7.82
C GLN A 164 -9.03 12.94 9.31
N TYR A 165 -9.28 11.88 10.10
CA TYR A 165 -9.34 12.02 11.56
C TYR A 165 -8.02 12.58 12.11
N LEU A 166 -6.88 12.04 11.67
CA LEU A 166 -5.56 12.49 12.13
C LEU A 166 -5.31 13.97 11.79
N GLY A 167 -5.64 14.39 10.56
CA GLY A 167 -5.47 15.78 10.15
C GLY A 167 -6.47 16.74 10.80
N GLN A 168 -7.69 16.29 11.14
CA GLN A 168 -8.65 17.06 11.94
C GLN A 168 -8.16 17.30 13.37
N GLN A 169 -7.54 16.29 13.99
CA GLN A 169 -6.89 16.47 15.30
C GLN A 169 -5.66 17.37 15.19
N ASN A 170 -5.03 17.45 14.01
CA ASN A 170 -3.81 18.19 13.71
C ASN A 170 -2.72 17.99 14.78
N ASN A 171 -2.61 16.76 15.29
CA ASN A 171 -1.66 16.37 16.32
C ASN A 171 -0.64 15.40 15.70
N LEU A 172 0.56 15.91 15.46
CA LEU A 172 1.64 15.15 14.83
C LEU A 172 2.09 13.95 15.68
N ALA A 173 2.10 14.08 17.01
CA ALA A 173 2.44 12.97 17.90
C ALA A 173 1.41 11.82 17.83
N LEU A 174 0.13 12.16 17.67
CA LEU A 174 -0.92 11.15 17.44
C LEU A 174 -0.71 10.43 16.10
N THR A 175 -0.33 11.17 15.06
CA THR A 175 -0.02 10.60 13.74
C THR A 175 1.17 9.67 13.79
N ASN A 176 2.27 10.11 14.42
CA ASN A 176 3.45 9.29 14.64
C ASN A 176 3.10 7.99 15.41
N LYS A 177 2.27 8.08 16.45
CA LYS A 177 1.82 6.93 17.23
C LYS A 177 1.01 5.94 16.40
N GLN A 178 0.05 6.41 15.61
CA GLN A 178 -0.75 5.53 14.73
C GLN A 178 0.10 4.92 13.61
N ALA A 179 0.94 5.72 12.97
CA ALA A 179 1.85 5.25 11.93
C ALA A 179 2.86 4.23 12.47
N SER A 180 3.41 4.44 13.67
CA SER A 180 4.33 3.48 14.32
C SER A 180 3.64 2.15 14.63
N LYS A 181 2.37 2.21 15.04
CA LYS A 181 1.55 1.01 15.26
C LYS A 181 1.35 0.22 13.96
N ILE A 182 1.09 0.91 12.84
CA ILE A 182 0.98 0.29 11.52
C ILE A 182 2.35 -0.30 11.12
N ALA A 183 3.41 0.50 11.13
CA ALA A 183 4.75 0.09 10.75
C ALA A 183 5.26 -1.13 11.52
N LYS A 184 5.12 -1.12 12.85
CA LYS A 184 5.49 -2.26 13.71
C LYS A 184 4.72 -3.53 13.36
N MET A 185 3.42 -3.41 13.06
CA MET A 185 2.60 -4.54 12.63
C MET A 185 3.08 -5.07 11.27
N LEU A 186 3.34 -4.20 10.30
CA LEU A 186 3.81 -4.61 8.97
C LEU A 186 5.17 -5.32 9.05
N ALA A 187 6.14 -4.72 9.74
CA ALA A 187 7.45 -5.30 9.96
C ALA A 187 7.38 -6.67 10.66
N GLY A 188 6.52 -6.82 11.68
CA GLY A 188 6.31 -8.09 12.38
C GLY A 188 5.70 -9.21 11.52
N LEU A 189 5.13 -8.87 10.36
CA LEU A 189 4.61 -9.81 9.35
C LEU A 189 5.61 -10.05 8.19
N GLY A 190 6.75 -9.36 8.19
CA GLY A 190 7.72 -9.36 7.08
C GLY A 190 7.31 -8.49 5.88
N ILE A 191 6.27 -7.65 6.04
CA ILE A 191 5.86 -6.68 5.02
C ILE A 191 6.81 -5.48 5.13
N ASN A 192 7.48 -5.15 4.02
CA ASN A 192 8.56 -4.14 3.98
C ASN A 192 8.26 -2.97 3.03
N PHE A 193 7.09 -2.95 2.39
CA PHE A 193 6.64 -1.83 1.57
C PHE A 193 5.16 -1.53 1.86
N ASN A 194 4.84 -0.32 2.29
CA ASN A 194 3.47 0.17 2.40
C ASN A 194 3.19 1.21 1.31
N PHE A 195 2.14 0.99 0.52
CA PHE A 195 1.63 2.01 -0.40
C PHE A 195 0.80 3.04 0.39
N ALA A 196 1.48 3.83 1.19
CA ALA A 196 0.98 4.92 2.02
C ALA A 196 2.17 5.81 2.40
N PRO A 197 1.96 7.09 2.78
CA PRO A 197 0.69 7.76 3.00
C PRO A 197 0.05 8.32 1.72
N VAL A 198 -1.25 8.61 1.79
CA VAL A 198 -1.93 9.45 0.79
C VAL A 198 -1.58 10.91 1.08
N VAL A 199 -1.10 11.62 0.06
CA VAL A 199 -0.73 13.04 0.12
C VAL A 199 -1.60 13.91 -0.79
N ASP A 200 -2.68 13.34 -1.34
CA ASP A 200 -3.72 14.09 -2.04
C ASP A 200 -4.40 15.09 -1.09
N LEU A 201 -4.69 16.30 -1.58
CA LEU A 201 -5.41 17.32 -0.83
C LEU A 201 -6.93 17.07 -0.88
N ASN A 202 -7.66 17.21 0.22
CA ASN A 202 -9.12 17.05 0.21
C ASN A 202 -9.86 18.28 -0.39
N LEU A 203 -9.57 18.65 -1.64
CA LEU A 203 -10.12 19.83 -2.32
C LEU A 203 -11.58 19.62 -2.77
N ASN A 204 -11.96 18.38 -3.06
CA ASN A 204 -13.35 17.99 -3.26
C ASN A 204 -13.77 16.97 -2.20
N PRO A 205 -14.46 17.37 -1.12
CA PRO A 205 -14.92 16.45 -0.08
C PRO A 205 -15.86 15.35 -0.58
N ASN A 206 -16.56 15.60 -1.70
CA ASN A 206 -17.47 14.62 -2.34
C ASN A 206 -16.73 13.65 -3.27
N ASN A 207 -15.41 13.77 -3.41
CA ASN A 207 -14.59 12.85 -4.16
C ASN A 207 -14.78 11.42 -3.59
N PRO A 208 -15.27 10.46 -4.40
CA PRO A 208 -15.63 9.13 -3.90
C PRO A 208 -14.41 8.28 -3.54
N VAL A 209 -13.20 8.66 -3.98
CA VAL A 209 -11.96 7.89 -3.77
C VAL A 209 -11.00 8.51 -2.77
N ILE A 210 -11.07 9.80 -2.48
CA ILE A 210 -10.22 10.49 -1.49
C ILE A 210 -11.05 10.98 -0.30
N GLY A 211 -11.85 12.04 -0.51
CA GLY A 211 -12.61 12.72 0.54
C GLY A 211 -13.67 11.84 1.18
N GLY A 212 -14.52 11.21 0.38
CA GLY A 212 -15.60 10.34 0.86
C GLY A 212 -15.13 9.09 1.61
N LEU A 213 -13.84 8.76 1.54
CA LEU A 213 -13.21 7.62 2.21
C LEU A 213 -12.27 8.02 3.34
N GLU A 214 -12.18 9.32 3.63
CA GLU A 214 -11.35 9.86 4.71
C GLU A 214 -9.85 9.62 4.52
N ARG A 215 -9.38 9.52 3.27
CA ARG A 215 -7.99 9.14 2.94
C ARG A 215 -7.00 10.30 2.96
N SER A 216 -7.48 11.53 2.85
CA SER A 216 -6.63 12.73 2.90
C SER A 216 -6.61 13.32 4.30
N PHE A 217 -5.45 13.80 4.76
CA PHE A 217 -5.32 14.50 6.03
C PHE A 217 -6.04 15.85 6.03
N SER A 218 -5.99 16.61 4.93
CA SER A 218 -6.53 17.97 4.87
C SER A 218 -6.65 18.49 3.44
N ALA A 219 -7.37 19.59 3.25
CA ALA A 219 -7.30 20.41 2.04
C ALA A 219 -6.06 21.33 2.01
N LYS A 220 -5.33 21.47 3.13
CA LYS A 220 -4.18 22.37 3.26
C LYS A 220 -2.86 21.61 3.02
N PRO A 221 -1.99 22.05 2.08
CA PRO A 221 -0.71 21.40 1.79
C PRO A 221 0.19 21.21 3.02
N ASP A 222 0.30 22.24 3.87
CA ASP A 222 1.16 22.19 5.06
C ASP A 222 0.76 21.07 6.03
N ILE A 223 -0.54 20.91 6.29
CA ILE A 223 -1.06 19.87 7.20
C ILE A 223 -0.80 18.49 6.58
N VAL A 224 -1.11 18.32 5.29
CA VAL A 224 -0.87 17.04 4.60
C VAL A 224 0.61 16.66 4.65
N THR A 225 1.50 17.61 4.35
CA THR A 225 2.95 17.41 4.35
C THR A 225 3.45 16.99 5.73
N GLN A 226 3.13 17.75 6.79
CA GLN A 226 3.62 17.46 8.15
C GLN A 226 3.13 16.11 8.66
N HIS A 227 1.87 15.75 8.41
CA HIS A 227 1.33 14.45 8.79
C HIS A 227 1.96 13.30 7.97
N ALA A 228 2.18 13.49 6.68
CA ALA A 228 2.82 12.50 5.83
C ALA A 228 4.28 12.23 6.24
N LEU A 229 5.04 13.28 6.59
CA LEU A 229 6.41 13.14 7.10
C LEU A 229 6.44 12.29 8.38
N GLN A 230 5.55 12.56 9.34
CA GLN A 230 5.43 11.74 10.55
C GLN A 230 5.05 10.29 10.27
N PHE A 231 4.23 10.06 9.24
CA PHE A 231 3.86 8.71 8.82
C PHE A 231 5.06 7.96 8.23
N ILE A 232 5.79 8.59 7.31
CA ILE A 232 6.96 8.02 6.63
C ILE A 232 8.09 7.78 7.63
N GLU A 233 8.42 8.75 8.48
CA GLU A 233 9.46 8.62 9.50
C GLU A 233 9.18 7.42 10.42
N ALA A 234 7.91 7.27 10.85
CA ALA A 234 7.51 6.13 11.65
C ALA A 234 7.68 4.79 10.91
N HIS A 235 7.42 4.72 9.59
CA HIS A 235 7.61 3.50 8.80
C HIS A 235 9.09 3.16 8.60
N ARG A 236 9.92 4.16 8.26
CA ARG A 236 11.37 4.01 8.12
C ARG A 236 12.02 3.46 9.39
N ARG A 237 11.59 3.91 10.59
CA ARG A 237 12.09 3.37 11.87
C ARG A 237 11.92 1.86 12.04
N TYR A 238 10.93 1.25 11.38
CA TYR A 238 10.71 -0.20 11.41
C TYR A 238 11.16 -0.91 10.12
N GLY A 239 11.92 -0.22 9.25
CA GLY A 239 12.42 -0.78 7.99
C GLY A 239 11.32 -1.04 6.96
N VAL A 240 10.22 -0.28 7.00
CA VAL A 240 9.13 -0.36 6.02
C VAL A 240 9.20 0.87 5.12
N LEU A 241 9.30 0.65 3.81
CA LEU A 241 9.30 1.72 2.80
C LEU A 241 7.90 2.25 2.56
N CYS A 242 7.80 3.51 2.15
CA CYS A 242 6.54 4.20 1.86
C CYS A 242 6.45 4.66 0.40
N ALA A 243 5.22 4.74 -0.14
CA ALA A 243 4.96 5.44 -1.39
C ALA A 243 3.94 6.56 -1.19
N ILE A 244 4.35 7.80 -1.47
CA ILE A 244 3.42 8.93 -1.50
C ILE A 244 2.53 8.84 -2.74
N LYS A 245 1.24 9.12 -2.56
CA LYS A 245 0.24 8.89 -3.61
C LYS A 245 -0.99 9.82 -3.53
N HIS A 246 -1.72 10.06 -4.62
CA HIS A 246 -1.50 9.54 -5.97
C HIS A 246 -1.09 10.66 -6.94
N PHE A 247 0.15 10.64 -7.43
CA PHE A 247 0.72 11.72 -8.23
C PHE A 247 0.01 11.86 -9.59
N PRO A 248 -0.22 13.08 -10.12
CA PRO A 248 0.14 14.41 -9.61
C PRO A 248 -0.88 15.07 -8.65
N GLY A 249 -1.71 14.29 -7.96
CA GLY A 249 -2.77 14.79 -7.08
C GLY A 249 -4.16 14.41 -7.59
N HIS A 250 -4.86 13.60 -6.80
CA HIS A 250 -6.20 13.08 -7.10
C HIS A 250 -7.31 13.80 -6.31
N GLY A 251 -6.92 14.79 -5.51
CA GLY A 251 -7.75 15.37 -4.45
C GLY A 251 -8.97 16.14 -4.94
N SER A 252 -8.83 16.80 -6.08
CA SER A 252 -9.86 17.62 -6.71
C SER A 252 -10.83 16.85 -7.61
N SER A 253 -10.61 15.55 -7.84
CA SER A 253 -11.42 14.79 -8.78
C SER A 253 -12.87 14.59 -8.32
N SER A 254 -13.78 14.44 -9.28
CA SER A 254 -15.21 14.20 -9.05
C SER A 254 -15.64 12.76 -9.34
N ARG A 255 -14.74 11.93 -9.85
CA ARG A 255 -15.00 10.57 -10.32
C ARG A 255 -13.94 9.61 -9.81
N ASP A 256 -14.31 8.34 -9.81
CA ASP A 256 -13.45 7.25 -9.39
C ASP A 256 -12.55 6.76 -10.55
N SER A 257 -11.22 6.85 -10.37
CA SER A 257 -10.24 6.37 -11.36
C SER A 257 -10.14 4.86 -11.50
N HIS A 258 -10.77 4.11 -10.62
CA HIS A 258 -10.89 2.67 -10.75
C HIS A 258 -11.89 2.27 -11.84
N LEU A 259 -12.74 3.19 -12.30
CA LEU A 259 -13.74 2.97 -13.36
C LEU A 259 -13.26 3.44 -14.76
N GLY A 260 -12.04 3.97 -14.85
CA GLY A 260 -11.44 4.53 -16.07
C GLY A 260 -10.59 5.77 -15.74
N SER A 261 -9.93 6.36 -16.76
CA SER A 261 -9.19 7.60 -16.54
C SER A 261 -10.11 8.74 -16.12
N VAL A 262 -9.71 9.47 -15.08
CA VAL A 262 -10.45 10.61 -14.55
C VAL A 262 -9.83 11.90 -15.08
N ASP A 263 -10.62 12.69 -15.78
CA ASP A 263 -10.21 14.01 -16.25
C ASP A 263 -10.31 15.03 -15.12
N VAL A 264 -9.16 15.57 -14.72
CA VAL A 264 -9.02 16.62 -13.70
C VAL A 264 -8.58 17.96 -14.28
N THR A 265 -8.58 18.12 -15.61
CA THR A 265 -8.06 19.30 -16.34
C THR A 265 -8.56 20.65 -15.78
N ASN A 266 -9.83 20.69 -15.34
CA ASN A 266 -10.46 21.92 -14.87
C ASN A 266 -10.56 22.03 -13.34
N THR A 267 -10.26 20.95 -12.60
CA THR A 267 -10.39 20.89 -11.14
C THR A 267 -9.04 20.89 -10.44
N TRP A 268 -8.02 20.32 -11.10
CA TRP A 268 -6.67 20.20 -10.58
C TRP A 268 -6.05 21.58 -10.35
N LYS A 269 -5.33 21.71 -9.24
CA LYS A 269 -4.61 22.92 -8.88
C LYS A 269 -3.15 22.57 -8.62
N GLU A 270 -2.26 23.47 -8.99
CA GLU A 270 -0.81 23.29 -8.82
C GLU A 270 -0.41 23.04 -7.36
N MET A 271 -1.16 23.59 -6.40
CA MET A 271 -0.98 23.32 -4.97
C MET A 271 -1.07 21.83 -4.60
N GLU A 272 -1.70 20.97 -5.42
CA GLU A 272 -1.73 19.52 -5.19
C GLU A 272 -0.34 18.88 -5.33
N LEU A 273 0.62 19.54 -5.98
CA LEU A 273 2.02 19.11 -6.07
C LEU A 273 2.84 19.45 -4.82
N GLU A 274 2.42 20.45 -4.03
CA GLU A 274 3.22 20.96 -2.92
C GLU A 274 3.62 19.88 -1.91
N PRO A 275 2.73 18.95 -1.46
CA PRO A 275 3.16 17.88 -0.57
C PRO A 275 4.20 16.96 -1.19
N TYR A 276 4.12 16.67 -2.49
CA TYR A 276 5.11 15.84 -3.18
C TYR A 276 6.46 16.52 -3.20
N GLN A 277 6.50 17.78 -3.66
CA GLN A 277 7.75 18.53 -3.77
C GLN A 277 8.45 18.62 -2.42
N ARG A 278 7.75 19.02 -1.36
CA ARG A 278 8.34 19.17 -0.02
C ARG A 278 8.86 17.85 0.55
N ILE A 279 8.12 16.75 0.41
CA ILE A 279 8.55 15.42 0.89
C ILE A 279 9.77 14.92 0.11
N ILE A 280 9.83 15.19 -1.20
CA ILE A 280 10.98 14.83 -2.04
C ILE A 280 12.20 15.67 -1.67
N ASP A 281 12.04 16.98 -1.51
CA ASP A 281 13.12 17.92 -1.14
C ASP A 281 13.70 17.60 0.24
N GLU A 282 12.89 17.08 1.17
CA GLU A 282 13.35 16.59 2.47
C GLU A 282 14.02 15.20 2.41
N GLY A 283 14.10 14.56 1.24
CA GLY A 283 14.69 13.21 1.09
C GLY A 283 13.84 12.10 1.73
N MET A 284 12.55 12.35 1.92
CA MET A 284 11.64 11.45 2.64
C MET A 284 10.81 10.55 1.72
N ALA A 285 10.74 10.82 0.42
CA ALA A 285 10.05 9.94 -0.52
C ALA A 285 10.89 8.69 -0.87
N ASP A 286 10.50 7.50 -0.41
CA ASP A 286 11.11 6.24 -0.89
C ASP A 286 10.60 5.87 -2.30
N ALA A 287 9.34 6.20 -2.58
CA ALA A 287 8.70 6.02 -3.87
C ALA A 287 7.53 7.00 -4.07
N VAL A 288 7.14 7.21 -5.34
CA VAL A 288 5.95 7.97 -5.73
C VAL A 288 5.05 7.05 -6.55
N MET A 289 3.77 6.93 -6.15
CA MET A 289 2.79 6.19 -6.93
C MET A 289 1.94 7.16 -7.75
N THR A 290 1.94 6.96 -9.07
CA THR A 290 1.17 7.76 -10.03
C THR A 290 -0.28 7.27 -10.13
N ALA A 291 -1.22 8.18 -10.39
CA ALA A 291 -2.61 7.85 -10.69
C ALA A 291 -2.90 7.83 -12.19
N HIS A 292 -3.91 7.06 -12.59
CA HIS A 292 -4.49 7.10 -13.93
C HIS A 292 -5.44 8.31 -14.09
N ILE A 293 -4.95 9.51 -13.80
CA ILE A 293 -5.66 10.77 -14.01
C ILE A 293 -5.15 11.47 -15.26
N PHE A 294 -6.04 12.20 -15.91
CA PHE A 294 -5.77 12.92 -17.14
C PHE A 294 -5.90 14.42 -16.91
N ASN A 295 -4.92 15.19 -17.37
CA ASN A 295 -4.93 16.64 -17.27
C ASN A 295 -4.35 17.23 -18.56
N LYS A 296 -5.22 17.75 -19.43
CA LYS A 296 -4.83 18.28 -20.76
C LYS A 296 -3.86 19.45 -20.70
N ARG A 297 -3.74 20.12 -19.54
CA ARG A 297 -2.80 21.24 -19.35
C ARG A 297 -1.39 20.77 -19.01
N LEU A 298 -1.23 19.51 -18.60
CA LEU A 298 0.07 18.88 -18.33
C LEU A 298 0.46 17.98 -19.50
N ASP A 299 -0.44 17.10 -19.92
CA ASP A 299 -0.28 16.22 -21.08
C ASP A 299 -1.64 16.06 -21.77
N SER A 300 -1.71 16.46 -23.05
CA SER A 300 -2.95 16.46 -23.82
C SER A 300 -3.36 15.09 -24.35
N GLU A 301 -2.49 14.07 -24.28
CA GLU A 301 -2.67 12.77 -24.93
C GLU A 301 -2.71 11.61 -23.93
N HIS A 302 -1.97 11.69 -22.83
CA HIS A 302 -1.78 10.56 -21.93
C HIS A 302 -2.19 10.85 -20.48
N PRO A 303 -2.72 9.85 -19.75
CA PRO A 303 -2.84 9.96 -18.31
C PRO A 303 -1.46 10.00 -17.65
N ALA A 304 -1.36 10.55 -16.45
CA ALA A 304 -0.08 10.77 -15.76
C ALA A 304 0.81 9.52 -15.65
N THR A 305 0.23 8.33 -15.55
CA THR A 305 0.96 7.05 -15.51
C THR A 305 1.67 6.67 -16.82
N LEU A 306 1.30 7.29 -17.94
CA LEU A 306 1.81 7.01 -19.29
C LEU A 306 2.38 8.28 -19.95
N SER A 307 2.48 9.37 -19.20
CA SER A 307 3.05 10.65 -19.63
C SER A 307 4.55 10.65 -19.33
N ASN A 308 5.38 11.04 -20.31
CA ASN A 308 6.85 11.02 -20.22
C ASN A 308 7.44 12.33 -19.71
#